data_AF-A0A1W1CLP0-F1
#
_entry.id   AF-A0A1W1CLP0-F1
#
_cell.length_a   1.000
_cell.length_b   1.000
_cell.length_c   1.000
_cell.angle_alpha   90.00
_cell.angle_beta   90.00
_cell.angle_gamma   90.00
#
_symmetry.space_group_name_H-M   'P 1'
#
loop_
_entity.id
_entity.type
_entity.pdbx_description
1 polymer ?
#
loop_
_entity_poly.entity_id
_entity_poly.type
_entity_poly.pdbx_seq_one_letter_code
_entity_poly.pdbx_strand_id
1 'polypeptide(L)'
;MKKFLLIITITITLILFTLFSDKANEVSKPYLAEFIESKIDKNIQIDIEEYKLDYNYITILAKVNKRSPIKIYGRFNALSKDLDINYTIESVEKIVTIKDITIPPNTTIHGNIKSQIKGVEASIDGVAISDIANLTLKNGKLNLDTMELSTKFILDIENLKNISFITKRDLKGELKIAGDIEKKGKRLHIKGVTNSFDGEIDFSLLNERVSANIKKISVEKISHTLNYPLILSAPLSGKLNYNLKTKQGRLDSDLTGARVIKNRLTELVKKFTGTDLTREVYTQTTLNAKLDKKSINFKLLAKSKRNQISIYDSKLNRVKNHINAKYRVDIDGKDIKGKIKGDINSPKITIDSSKFIEKKVKSVIDKYIDKKHQEKIKSRLKDFGLDEEERDKAINKAKDFLKGFL
;
A
#
# COMPACT_ATOMS: atom_id res chain seq x y z
N MET A 1 26.76 5.74 64.18
CA MET A 1 26.58 5.95 62.72
C MET A 1 27.11 4.80 61.87
N LYS A 2 28.40 4.41 61.93
CA LYS A 2 28.95 3.32 61.10
C LYS A 2 28.24 1.95 61.24
N LYS A 3 27.93 1.53 62.48
CA LYS A 3 27.19 0.26 62.74
C LYS A 3 25.75 0.28 62.22
N PHE A 4 25.10 1.44 62.26
CA PHE A 4 23.73 1.63 61.76
C PHE A 4 23.70 1.60 60.22
N LEU A 5 24.66 2.26 59.57
CA LEU A 5 24.83 2.22 58.12
C LEU A 5 25.08 0.79 57.62
N LEU A 6 25.93 0.03 58.33
CA LEU A 6 26.24 -1.36 58.03
C LEU A 6 24.99 -2.26 58.10
N ILE A 7 24.16 -2.10 59.15
CA ILE A 7 22.92 -2.86 59.30
C ILE A 7 21.95 -2.54 58.17
N ILE A 8 21.79 -1.27 57.78
CA ILE A 8 20.93 -0.88 56.66
C ILE A 8 21.44 -1.51 55.35
N THR A 9 22.75 -1.46 55.08
CA THR A 9 23.32 -2.07 53.88
C THR A 9 23.10 -3.58 53.86
N ILE A 10 23.29 -4.28 54.99
CA ILE A 10 23.03 -5.73 55.09
C ILE A 10 21.56 -6.03 54.85
N THR A 11 20.65 -5.28 55.47
CA THR A 11 19.20 -5.46 55.30
C THR A 11 18.76 -5.22 53.86
N ILE A 12 19.24 -4.15 53.21
CA ILE A 12 18.96 -3.88 51.79
C ILE A 12 19.51 -5.01 50.91
N THR A 13 20.73 -5.48 51.19
CA THR A 13 21.35 -6.57 50.44
C THR A 13 20.57 -7.87 50.60
N LEU A 14 20.10 -8.18 51.82
CA LEU A 14 19.27 -9.35 52.10
C LEU A 14 17.92 -9.26 51.39
N ILE A 15 17.28 -8.09 51.40
CA ILE A 15 16.02 -7.85 50.67
C ILE A 15 16.24 -8.06 49.17
N LEU A 16 17.27 -7.45 48.58
CA LEU A 16 17.62 -7.64 47.17
C LEU A 16 17.91 -9.11 46.86
N PHE A 17 18.66 -9.82 47.71
CA PHE A 17 18.95 -11.24 47.55
C PHE A 17 17.68 -12.09 47.55
N THR A 18 16.72 -11.79 48.44
CA THR A 18 15.44 -12.50 48.45
C THR A 18 14.57 -12.20 47.23
N LEU A 19 14.58 -10.96 46.73
CA LEU A 19 13.78 -10.53 45.56
C LEU A 19 14.21 -11.19 44.26
N PHE A 20 15.51 -11.51 44.09
CA PHE A 20 16.05 -12.18 42.90
C PHE A 20 16.21 -13.70 43.08
N SER A 21 15.67 -14.28 44.15
CA SER A 21 15.71 -15.73 44.38
C SER A 21 14.77 -16.50 43.45
N ASP A 22 15.08 -17.75 43.13
CA ASP A 22 14.22 -18.61 42.29
C ASP A 22 12.79 -18.72 42.86
N LYS A 23 12.65 -18.77 44.20
CA LYS A 23 11.34 -18.80 44.85
C LYS A 23 10.55 -17.50 44.65
N ALA A 24 11.21 -16.34 44.72
CA ALA A 24 10.56 -15.06 44.46
C ALA A 24 10.16 -14.92 42.98
N ASN A 25 11.00 -15.42 42.07
CA ASN A 25 10.70 -15.49 40.64
C ASN A 25 9.47 -16.38 40.38
N GLU A 26 9.39 -17.57 40.96
CA GLU A 26 8.20 -18.44 40.84
C GLU A 26 6.92 -17.79 41.38
N VAL A 27 6.99 -17.12 42.54
CA VAL A 27 5.84 -16.42 43.13
C VAL A 27 5.39 -15.22 42.28
N SER A 28 6.30 -14.58 41.55
CA SER A 28 6.01 -13.38 40.76
C SER A 28 5.51 -13.63 39.33
N LYS A 29 5.66 -14.85 38.80
CA LYS A 29 5.11 -15.28 37.50
C LYS A 29 3.65 -14.86 37.26
N PRO A 30 2.67 -15.19 38.12
CA PRO A 30 1.27 -14.85 37.87
C PRO A 30 1.03 -13.34 37.83
N TYR A 31 1.72 -12.56 38.67
CA TYR A 31 1.62 -11.10 38.67
C TYR A 31 2.22 -10.47 37.41
N LEU A 32 3.32 -11.02 36.89
CA LEU A 32 3.90 -10.57 35.63
C LEU A 32 2.96 -10.87 34.45
N ALA A 33 2.35 -12.06 34.43
CA ALA A 33 1.35 -12.42 33.41
C ALA A 33 0.16 -11.46 33.44
N GLU A 34 -0.47 -11.25 34.61
CA GLU A 34 -1.60 -10.33 34.78
C GLU A 34 -1.23 -8.89 34.39
N PHE A 35 -0.03 -8.43 34.77
CA PHE A 35 0.46 -7.11 34.38
C PHE A 35 0.56 -6.98 32.85
N ILE A 36 1.15 -7.97 32.15
CA ILE A 36 1.27 -7.93 30.69
C ILE A 36 -0.12 -7.95 30.04
N GLU A 37 -1.01 -8.85 30.48
CA GLU A 37 -2.39 -8.95 29.99
C GLU A 37 -3.17 -7.64 30.15
N SER A 38 -2.95 -6.92 31.25
CA SER A 38 -3.58 -5.61 31.50
C SER A 38 -3.17 -4.52 30.48
N LYS A 39 -2.06 -4.70 29.77
CA LYS A 39 -1.50 -3.73 28.80
C LYS A 39 -1.78 -4.11 27.35
N ILE A 40 -2.32 -5.29 27.08
CA ILE A 40 -2.59 -5.80 25.73
C ILE A 40 -4.09 -6.01 25.49
N ASP A 41 -4.44 -6.58 24.33
CA ASP A 41 -5.83 -6.88 24.00
C ASP A 41 -6.39 -7.94 24.96
N LYS A 42 -7.63 -7.75 25.45
CA LYS A 42 -8.29 -8.64 26.43
C LYS A 42 -8.45 -10.08 25.93
N ASN A 43 -8.33 -10.32 24.64
CA ASN A 43 -8.42 -11.66 24.04
C ASN A 43 -7.07 -12.41 24.03
N ILE A 44 -6.03 -11.83 24.61
CA ILE A 44 -4.69 -12.43 24.68
C ILE A 44 -4.41 -12.90 26.09
N GLN A 45 -4.15 -14.20 26.24
CA GLN A 45 -3.68 -14.84 27.46
C GLN A 45 -2.18 -15.10 27.38
N ILE A 46 -1.46 -14.86 28.46
CA ILE A 46 -0.02 -15.06 28.58
C ILE A 46 0.26 -16.14 29.63
N ASP A 47 0.80 -17.25 29.18
CA ASP A 47 1.22 -18.35 30.05
C ASP A 47 2.74 -18.28 30.23
N ILE A 48 3.22 -17.94 31.42
CA ILE A 48 4.66 -17.81 31.71
C ILE A 48 5.17 -19.15 32.24
N GLU A 49 5.90 -19.88 31.40
CA GLU A 49 6.46 -21.20 31.72
C GLU A 49 7.72 -21.04 32.58
N GLU A 50 8.61 -20.13 32.18
CA GLU A 50 9.85 -19.81 32.89
C GLU A 50 9.96 -18.31 33.09
N TYR A 51 10.31 -17.90 34.31
CA TYR A 51 10.68 -16.54 34.63
C TYR A 51 11.87 -16.58 35.57
N LYS A 52 12.96 -15.95 35.15
CA LYS A 52 14.15 -15.79 35.95
C LYS A 52 14.60 -14.35 35.84
N LEU A 53 14.46 -13.62 36.93
CA LEU A 53 15.05 -12.30 37.09
C LEU A 53 16.19 -12.40 38.11
N ASP A 54 17.37 -12.03 37.65
CA ASP A 54 18.57 -11.91 38.47
C ASP A 54 19.02 -10.44 38.43
N TYR A 55 20.06 -10.12 39.18
CA TYR A 55 20.68 -8.80 39.22
C TYR A 55 21.28 -8.37 37.88
N ASN A 56 21.71 -9.34 37.04
CA ASN A 56 22.46 -9.09 35.80
C ASN A 56 21.81 -9.63 34.52
N TYR A 57 20.78 -10.46 34.64
CA TYR A 57 20.11 -11.05 33.48
C TYR A 57 18.63 -11.30 33.75
N ILE A 58 17.88 -11.40 32.66
CA ILE A 58 16.48 -11.80 32.68
C ILE A 58 16.28 -12.91 31.66
N THR A 59 15.41 -13.86 31.98
CA THR A 59 14.90 -14.87 31.06
C THR A 59 13.41 -15.04 31.29
N ILE A 60 12.62 -14.97 30.22
CA ILE A 60 11.19 -15.26 30.22
C ILE A 60 10.92 -16.22 29.06
N LEU A 61 10.36 -17.37 29.36
CA LEU A 61 9.72 -18.25 28.39
C LEU A 61 8.22 -18.21 28.65
N ALA A 62 7.47 -17.80 27.65
CA ALA A 62 6.03 -17.68 27.75
C ALA A 62 5.34 -18.20 26.49
N LYS A 63 4.03 -18.41 26.56
CA LYS A 63 3.18 -18.75 25.42
C LYS A 63 1.98 -17.82 25.37
N VAL A 64 1.76 -17.25 24.19
CA VAL A 64 0.53 -16.51 23.90
C VAL A 64 -0.57 -17.50 23.55
N ASN A 65 -1.71 -17.40 24.23
CA ASN A 65 -2.87 -18.28 24.06
C ASN A 65 -2.49 -19.76 24.09
N LYS A 66 -1.53 -20.13 24.96
CA LYS A 66 -0.97 -21.48 25.14
C LYS A 66 -0.32 -22.11 23.90
N ARG A 67 -0.05 -21.33 22.85
CA ARG A 67 0.38 -21.87 21.55
C ARG A 67 1.62 -21.19 21.00
N SER A 68 1.61 -19.86 20.91
CA SER A 68 2.67 -19.09 20.25
C SER A 68 3.79 -18.76 21.24
N PRO A 69 4.96 -19.39 21.16
CA PRO A 69 6.02 -19.19 22.14
C PRO A 69 6.64 -17.80 22.00
N ILE A 70 6.99 -17.25 23.15
CA ILE A 70 7.76 -16.03 23.35
C ILE A 70 8.97 -16.41 24.18
N LYS A 71 10.15 -16.04 23.69
CA LYS A 71 11.40 -16.15 24.42
C LYS A 71 12.04 -14.78 24.54
N ILE A 72 12.28 -14.33 25.76
CA ILE A 72 12.95 -13.07 26.07
C ILE A 72 14.14 -13.39 26.95
N TYR A 73 15.33 -12.92 26.60
CA TYR A 73 16.53 -13.20 27.38
C TYR A 73 17.60 -12.16 27.13
N GLY A 74 18.42 -11.88 28.13
CA GLY A 74 19.59 -11.02 27.95
C GLY A 74 20.04 -10.38 29.23
N ARG A 75 20.86 -9.34 29.09
CA ARG A 75 21.43 -8.61 30.21
C ARG A 75 20.41 -7.60 30.73
N PHE A 76 20.25 -7.59 32.04
CA PHE A 76 19.49 -6.59 32.78
C PHE A 76 20.29 -6.23 34.01
N ASN A 77 20.75 -4.99 34.14
CA ASN A 77 21.45 -4.55 35.33
C ASN A 77 20.50 -3.74 36.22
N ALA A 78 20.11 -4.30 37.36
CA ALA A 78 19.14 -3.66 38.26
C ALA A 78 19.62 -2.32 38.83
N LEU A 79 20.94 -2.14 38.98
CA LEU A 79 21.55 -0.95 39.56
C LEU A 79 21.75 0.17 38.53
N SER A 80 22.38 -0.14 37.40
CA SER A 80 22.58 0.85 36.33
C SER A 80 21.31 1.09 35.50
N LYS A 81 20.30 0.21 35.65
CA LYS A 81 19.05 0.20 34.89
C LYS A 81 19.27 0.12 33.37
N ASP A 82 20.30 -0.64 33.00
CA ASP A 82 20.62 -0.96 31.61
C ASP A 82 19.98 -2.28 31.21
N LEU A 83 19.50 -2.31 29.97
CA LEU A 83 18.79 -3.41 29.35
C LEU A 83 19.46 -3.73 28.00
N ASP A 84 19.78 -4.99 27.75
CA ASP A 84 20.20 -5.49 26.44
C ASP A 84 19.60 -6.88 26.27
N ILE A 85 18.41 -6.91 25.69
CA ILE A 85 17.54 -8.09 25.65
C ILE A 85 17.29 -8.50 24.22
N ASN A 86 17.43 -9.79 23.96
CA ASN A 86 16.94 -10.43 22.76
C ASN A 86 15.55 -11.00 22.98
N TYR A 87 14.72 -10.97 21.95
CA TYR A 87 13.41 -11.59 21.98
C TYR A 87 13.16 -12.40 20.72
N THR A 88 12.29 -13.40 20.84
CA THR A 88 11.79 -14.23 19.77
C THR A 88 10.31 -14.46 20.00
N ILE A 89 9.49 -14.23 18.98
CA ILE A 89 8.04 -14.45 18.99
C ILE A 89 7.71 -15.31 17.78
N GLU A 90 7.10 -16.46 17.99
CA GLU A 90 6.69 -17.36 16.91
C GLU A 90 5.17 -17.44 16.86
N SER A 91 4.58 -17.14 15.69
CA SER A 91 3.15 -17.30 15.46
C SER A 91 2.88 -18.73 14.98
N VAL A 92 2.46 -19.64 15.85
CA VAL A 92 2.24 -21.05 15.46
C VAL A 92 0.94 -21.24 14.65
N GLU A 93 -0.10 -20.43 14.89
CA GLU A 93 -1.38 -20.49 14.16
C GLU A 93 -1.99 -19.08 13.94
N LYS A 94 -3.16 -18.97 13.27
CA LYS A 94 -3.89 -17.72 12.92
C LYS A 94 -4.42 -16.92 14.13
N ILE A 95 -3.79 -16.99 15.29
CA ILE A 95 -4.42 -16.63 16.56
C ILE A 95 -4.05 -15.21 17.01
N VAL A 96 -2.91 -14.67 16.57
CA VAL A 96 -2.52 -13.31 16.95
C VAL A 96 -3.25 -12.29 16.07
N THR A 97 -4.41 -11.85 16.56
CA THR A 97 -5.16 -10.72 15.97
C THR A 97 -4.86 -9.46 16.76
N ILE A 98 -4.25 -8.48 16.10
CA ILE A 98 -4.01 -7.14 16.66
C ILE A 98 -4.88 -6.17 15.87
N LYS A 99 -5.95 -5.63 16.48
CA LYS A 99 -6.81 -4.60 15.87
C LYS A 99 -7.23 -4.96 14.42
N ASP A 100 -7.85 -6.13 14.25
CA ASP A 100 -8.32 -6.69 12.97
C ASP A 100 -7.22 -7.17 11.99
N ILE A 101 -5.95 -7.16 12.40
CA ILE A 101 -4.84 -7.72 11.62
C ILE A 101 -4.46 -9.07 12.22
N THR A 102 -4.70 -10.14 11.47
CA THR A 102 -4.25 -11.50 11.81
C THR A 102 -2.87 -11.72 11.20
N ILE A 103 -1.87 -11.93 12.06
CA ILE A 103 -0.52 -12.28 11.63
C ILE A 103 -0.54 -13.67 10.97
N PRO A 104 0.16 -13.89 9.84
CA PRO A 104 0.26 -15.21 9.21
C PRO A 104 0.81 -16.27 10.19
N PRO A 105 0.33 -17.52 10.12
CA PRO A 105 0.96 -18.61 10.85
C PRO A 105 2.39 -18.83 10.34
N ASN A 106 3.22 -19.46 11.17
CA ASN A 106 4.65 -19.70 10.97
C ASN A 106 5.47 -18.43 10.73
N THR A 107 4.99 -17.26 11.18
CA THR A 107 5.78 -16.02 11.22
C THR A 107 6.66 -16.06 12.46
N THR A 108 7.97 -15.86 12.27
CA THR A 108 8.89 -15.70 13.40
C THR A 108 9.48 -14.30 13.40
N ILE A 109 9.42 -13.64 14.55
CA ILE A 109 10.02 -12.32 14.78
C ILE A 109 11.13 -12.48 15.79
N HIS A 110 12.36 -12.20 15.38
CA HIS A 110 13.50 -12.10 16.29
C HIS A 110 13.93 -10.64 16.42
N GLY A 111 14.46 -10.27 17.57
CA GLY A 111 14.92 -8.91 17.73
C GLY A 111 15.75 -8.67 18.96
N ASN A 112 16.21 -7.44 19.08
CA ASN A 112 17.00 -6.96 20.20
C ASN A 112 16.47 -5.59 20.65
N ILE A 113 16.44 -5.35 21.95
CA ILE A 113 16.10 -4.07 22.56
C ILE A 113 17.22 -3.69 23.50
N LYS A 114 17.77 -2.50 23.30
CA LYS A 114 18.70 -1.87 24.23
C LYS A 114 18.03 -0.69 24.86
N SER A 115 18.09 -0.61 26.19
CA SER A 115 17.51 0.51 26.92
C SER A 115 18.41 0.94 28.07
N GLN A 116 18.40 2.23 28.38
CA GLN A 116 19.00 2.79 29.58
C GLN A 116 18.00 3.74 30.24
N ILE A 117 17.70 3.50 31.51
CA ILE A 117 16.71 4.29 32.26
C ILE A 117 17.43 5.27 33.19
N LYS A 118 17.14 6.56 33.04
CA LYS A 118 17.62 7.65 33.91
C LYS A 118 16.45 8.46 34.44
N GLY A 119 16.15 8.29 35.72
CA GLY A 119 14.96 8.90 36.34
C GLY A 119 13.69 8.38 35.67
N VAL A 120 12.92 9.31 35.09
CA VAL A 120 11.65 9.03 34.38
C VAL A 120 11.85 8.87 32.87
N GLU A 121 13.06 9.01 32.36
CA GLU A 121 13.35 8.86 30.92
C GLU A 121 14.07 7.54 30.64
N ALA A 122 13.69 6.88 29.55
CA ALA A 122 14.36 5.71 29.00
C ALA A 122 14.85 6.01 27.58
N SER A 123 16.15 5.80 27.34
CA SER A 123 16.72 5.79 25.99
C SER A 123 16.56 4.41 25.40
N ILE A 124 15.99 4.26 24.20
CA ILE A 124 15.62 2.96 23.62
C ILE A 124 16.12 2.85 22.18
N ASP A 125 16.84 1.77 21.90
CA ASP A 125 17.18 1.29 20.57
C ASP A 125 16.56 -0.10 20.39
N GLY A 126 16.09 -0.41 19.17
CA GLY A 126 15.42 -1.68 18.91
C GLY A 126 15.61 -2.17 17.50
N VAL A 127 15.62 -3.48 17.33
CA VAL A 127 15.58 -4.16 16.03
C VAL A 127 14.55 -5.29 16.12
N ALA A 128 13.74 -5.43 15.09
CA ALA A 128 12.84 -6.54 14.84
C ALA A 128 13.08 -7.04 13.42
N ILE A 129 13.28 -8.34 13.25
CA ILE A 129 13.57 -9.01 11.98
C ILE A 129 12.57 -10.13 11.82
N SER A 130 11.93 -10.20 10.66
CA SER A 130 10.97 -11.26 10.33
C SER A 130 10.93 -11.48 8.82
N ASP A 131 10.26 -12.56 8.42
CA ASP A 131 9.91 -12.80 7.02
C ASP A 131 8.91 -11.78 6.47
N ILE A 132 8.16 -11.07 7.32
CA ILE A 132 7.22 -10.02 6.88
C ILE A 132 7.94 -8.71 6.59
N ALA A 133 8.70 -8.21 7.56
CA ALA A 133 9.39 -6.93 7.52
C ALA A 133 10.48 -6.84 8.60
N ASN A 134 11.47 -5.99 8.35
CA ASN A 134 12.49 -5.60 9.30
C ASN A 134 12.21 -4.18 9.80
N LEU A 135 12.23 -3.97 11.11
CA LEU A 135 12.03 -2.68 11.75
C LEU A 135 13.24 -2.38 12.63
N THR A 136 13.87 -1.23 12.40
CA THR A 136 14.90 -0.69 13.28
C THR A 136 14.37 0.59 13.92
N LEU A 137 14.50 0.71 15.24
CA LEU A 137 14.24 1.90 16.02
C LEU A 137 15.56 2.44 16.60
N LYS A 138 15.77 3.75 16.48
CA LYS A 138 17.01 4.41 16.90
C LYS A 138 16.74 5.69 17.66
N ASN A 139 17.59 5.95 18.64
CA ASN A 139 17.57 7.16 19.45
C ASN A 139 16.19 7.41 20.08
N GLY A 140 15.54 6.33 20.51
CA GLY A 140 14.24 6.40 21.16
C GLY A 140 14.34 7.09 22.51
N LYS A 141 13.38 7.94 22.83
CA LYS A 141 13.19 8.55 24.14
C LYS A 141 11.78 8.25 24.59
N LEU A 142 11.65 7.53 25.70
CA LEU A 142 10.38 7.21 26.34
C LEU A 142 10.32 7.89 27.71
N ASN A 143 9.30 8.70 27.95
CA ASN A 143 8.98 9.15 29.30
C ASN A 143 8.10 8.08 29.98
N LEU A 144 8.57 7.53 31.09
CA LEU A 144 7.93 6.42 31.80
C LEU A 144 6.69 6.83 32.60
N ASP A 145 6.50 8.12 32.90
CA ASP A 145 5.30 8.61 33.60
C ASP A 145 4.18 8.88 32.59
N THR A 146 4.51 9.55 31.49
CA THR A 146 3.53 10.00 30.48
C THR A 146 3.35 9.01 29.33
N MET A 147 4.25 8.02 29.21
CA MET A 147 4.34 7.08 28.09
C MET A 147 4.51 7.80 26.73
N GLU A 148 5.12 8.99 26.75
CA GLU A 148 5.46 9.72 25.53
C GLU A 148 6.71 9.12 24.88
N LEU A 149 6.62 8.79 23.59
CA LEU A 149 7.71 8.20 22.81
C LEU A 149 8.09 9.11 21.65
N SER A 150 9.39 9.34 21.45
CA SER A 150 9.96 9.89 20.22
C SER A 150 11.08 8.97 19.75
N THR A 151 11.08 8.54 18.49
CA THR A 151 12.13 7.65 17.96
C THR A 151 12.26 7.77 16.44
N LYS A 152 13.46 7.51 15.93
CA LYS A 152 13.68 7.31 14.49
C LYS A 152 13.39 5.86 14.13
N PHE A 153 12.82 5.62 12.96
CA PHE A 153 12.59 4.27 12.46
C PHE A 153 13.12 4.07 11.04
N ILE A 154 13.49 2.83 10.74
CA ILE A 154 13.67 2.31 9.39
C ILE A 154 12.81 1.05 9.29
N LEU A 155 11.85 1.06 8.36
CA LEU A 155 11.04 -0.09 7.99
C LEU A 155 11.52 -0.60 6.62
N ASP A 156 11.89 -1.86 6.56
CA ASP A 156 12.35 -2.53 5.34
C ASP A 156 11.46 -3.74 5.06
N ILE A 157 10.81 -3.76 3.90
CA ILE A 157 9.96 -4.84 3.42
C ILE A 157 10.57 -5.34 2.11
N GLU A 158 11.38 -6.39 2.20
CA GLU A 158 12.10 -6.95 1.04
C GLU A 158 11.13 -7.53 0.00
N ASN A 159 9.98 -8.05 0.43
CA ASN A 159 8.95 -8.57 -0.45
C ASN A 159 7.54 -8.13 -0.02
N LEU A 160 6.96 -7.19 -0.78
CA LEU A 160 5.61 -6.66 -0.54
C LEU A 160 4.49 -7.71 -0.62
N LYS A 161 4.76 -8.91 -1.17
CA LYS A 161 3.81 -10.02 -1.09
C LYS A 161 3.57 -10.47 0.35
N ASN A 162 4.56 -10.30 1.22
CA ASN A 162 4.51 -10.77 2.60
C ASN A 162 3.52 -9.94 3.44
N ILE A 163 3.14 -8.73 3.00
CA ILE A 163 2.09 -7.91 3.63
C ILE A 163 0.70 -8.04 2.97
N SER A 164 0.50 -9.02 2.08
CA SER A 164 -0.78 -9.28 1.40
C SER A 164 -1.95 -9.51 2.38
N PHE A 165 -1.67 -10.06 3.56
CA PHE A 165 -2.65 -10.23 4.63
C PHE A 165 -3.23 -8.91 5.14
N ILE A 166 -2.50 -7.79 5.03
CA ILE A 166 -2.94 -6.43 5.38
C ILE A 166 -3.59 -5.75 4.18
N THR A 167 -2.90 -5.76 3.03
CA THR A 167 -3.30 -4.98 1.83
C THR A 167 -4.48 -5.62 1.10
N LYS A 168 -4.76 -6.90 1.38
CA LYS A 168 -5.74 -7.74 0.66
C LYS A 168 -5.47 -7.78 -0.84
N ARG A 169 -4.20 -7.66 -1.23
CA ARG A 169 -3.73 -7.69 -2.62
C ARG A 169 -2.29 -8.20 -2.66
N ASP A 170 -2.00 -9.02 -3.65
CA ASP A 170 -0.63 -9.41 -3.96
C ASP A 170 0.11 -8.22 -4.57
N LEU A 171 0.99 -7.63 -3.77
CA LEU A 171 1.88 -6.55 -4.17
C LEU A 171 3.25 -7.12 -4.55
N LYS A 172 3.94 -6.44 -5.47
CA LYS A 172 5.26 -6.84 -5.98
C LYS A 172 6.34 -5.82 -5.67
N GLY A 173 7.57 -6.29 -5.52
CA GLY A 173 8.74 -5.47 -5.22
C GLY A 173 8.94 -5.28 -3.73
N GLU A 174 9.74 -4.27 -3.39
CA GLU A 174 10.21 -3.97 -2.04
C GLU A 174 9.76 -2.57 -1.60
N LEU A 175 9.82 -2.29 -0.29
CA LEU A 175 9.52 -0.99 0.27
C LEU A 175 10.42 -0.70 1.46
N LYS A 176 11.15 0.42 1.38
CA LYS A 176 11.96 0.94 2.47
C LYS A 176 11.52 2.34 2.86
N ILE A 177 11.24 2.54 4.14
CA ILE A 177 10.81 3.80 4.71
C ILE A 177 11.75 4.16 5.85
N ALA A 178 12.26 5.39 5.86
CA ALA A 178 12.97 5.96 6.99
C ALA A 178 12.21 7.17 7.52
N GLY A 179 12.19 7.37 8.84
CA GLY A 179 11.42 8.47 9.40
C GLY A 179 11.46 8.57 10.92
N ASP A 180 10.48 9.30 11.46
CA ASP A 180 10.32 9.59 12.88
C ASP A 180 8.92 9.22 13.36
N ILE A 181 8.83 8.73 14.59
CA ILE A 181 7.58 8.44 15.30
C ILE A 181 7.55 9.33 16.55
N GLU A 182 6.43 10.02 16.73
CA GLU A 182 6.09 10.75 17.96
C GLU A 182 4.72 10.28 18.47
N LYS A 183 4.68 9.80 19.71
CA LYS A 183 3.48 9.35 20.38
C LYS A 183 3.31 10.12 21.68
N LYS A 184 2.23 10.89 21.80
CA LYS A 184 1.88 11.68 22.99
C LYS A 184 0.42 11.51 23.38
N GLY A 185 0.14 10.85 24.51
CA GLY A 185 -1.23 10.53 24.91
C GLY A 185 -1.96 9.77 23.79
N LYS A 186 -3.06 10.31 23.25
CA LYS A 186 -3.78 9.71 22.10
C LYS A 186 -3.22 10.11 20.74
N ARG A 187 -2.34 11.11 20.66
CA ARG A 187 -1.76 11.61 19.40
C ARG A 187 -0.62 10.70 18.95
N LEU A 188 -0.73 10.19 17.72
CA LEU A 188 0.34 9.50 17.02
C LEU A 188 0.71 10.32 15.77
N HIS A 189 1.96 10.69 15.63
CA HIS A 189 2.49 11.37 14.44
C HIS A 189 3.68 10.57 13.91
N ILE A 190 3.58 10.11 12.67
CA ILE A 190 4.67 9.43 11.96
C ILE A 190 5.02 10.27 10.75
N LYS A 191 6.29 10.63 10.58
CA LYS A 191 6.82 11.21 9.34
C LYS A 191 7.74 10.19 8.70
N GLY A 192 7.76 10.10 7.39
CA GLY A 192 8.64 9.18 6.70
C GLY A 192 8.88 9.55 5.25
N VAL A 193 10.02 9.08 4.75
CA VAL A 193 10.43 9.21 3.35
C VAL A 193 10.71 7.83 2.78
N THR A 194 10.31 7.61 1.53
CA THR A 194 10.69 6.42 0.76
C THR A 194 11.12 6.80 -0.65
N ASN A 195 12.15 6.09 -1.15
CA ASN A 195 12.64 6.19 -2.52
C ASN A 195 12.41 4.92 -3.35
N SER A 196 11.62 3.96 -2.83
CA SER A 196 11.42 2.64 -3.46
C SER A 196 10.67 2.66 -4.81
N PHE A 197 10.25 3.84 -5.27
CA PHE A 197 9.48 4.04 -6.50
C PHE A 197 10.21 4.90 -7.55
N ASP A 198 11.55 4.86 -7.59
CA ASP A 198 12.41 5.62 -8.52
C ASP A 198 12.18 7.14 -8.47
N GLY A 199 11.78 7.63 -7.31
CA GLY A 199 11.50 9.02 -6.99
C GLY A 199 11.47 9.18 -5.47
N GLU A 200 10.78 10.20 -4.95
CA GLU A 200 10.65 10.42 -3.51
C GLU A 200 9.18 10.54 -3.11
N ILE A 201 8.80 9.88 -2.02
CA ILE A 201 7.53 10.11 -1.34
C ILE A 201 7.85 10.52 0.09
N ASP A 202 7.57 11.79 0.41
CA ASP A 202 7.58 12.32 1.78
C ASP A 202 6.15 12.28 2.31
N PHE A 203 5.92 11.58 3.42
CA PHE A 203 4.60 11.46 4.02
C PHE A 203 4.57 11.76 5.51
N SER A 204 3.39 12.16 5.97
CA SER A 204 3.04 12.38 7.37
C SER A 204 1.71 11.71 7.67
N LEU A 205 1.72 10.79 8.64
CA LEU A 205 0.53 10.22 9.25
C LEU A 205 0.29 10.90 10.60
N LEU A 206 -0.80 11.66 10.71
CA LEU A 206 -1.28 12.21 11.97
C LEU A 206 -2.57 11.49 12.38
N ASN A 207 -2.46 10.63 13.39
CA ASN A 207 -3.46 9.67 13.84
C ASN A 207 -3.92 8.74 12.69
N GLU A 208 -4.97 9.11 11.99
CA GLU A 208 -5.58 8.33 10.90
C GLU A 208 -5.47 9.04 9.54
N ARG A 209 -4.89 10.26 9.50
CA ARG A 209 -4.79 11.08 8.28
C ARG A 209 -3.37 11.01 7.73
N VAL A 210 -3.24 10.46 6.53
CA VAL A 210 -2.02 10.45 5.72
C VAL A 210 -2.04 11.66 4.79
N SER A 211 -0.96 12.40 4.74
CA SER A 211 -0.65 13.36 3.69
C SER A 211 0.71 13.01 3.11
N ALA A 212 0.86 13.00 1.78
CA ALA A 212 2.10 12.69 1.11
C ALA A 212 2.37 13.65 -0.05
N ASN A 213 3.61 14.13 -0.14
CA ASN A 213 4.16 14.83 -1.29
C ASN A 213 4.96 13.83 -2.10
N ILE A 214 4.61 13.72 -3.38
CA ILE A 214 5.19 12.76 -4.31
C ILE A 214 6.02 13.54 -5.33
N LYS A 215 7.28 13.15 -5.51
CA LYS A 215 8.22 13.78 -6.45
C LYS A 215 8.76 12.74 -7.41
N LYS A 216 8.34 12.85 -8.68
CA LYS A 216 8.86 12.11 -9.84
C LYS A 216 8.97 10.59 -9.65
N ILE A 217 8.01 9.94 -8.98
CA ILE A 217 8.00 8.48 -8.89
C ILE A 217 7.63 7.84 -10.23
N SER A 218 8.14 6.65 -10.53
CA SER A 218 7.88 5.94 -11.79
C SER A 218 6.48 5.30 -11.80
N VAL A 219 5.65 5.68 -12.78
CA VAL A 219 4.34 5.03 -13.01
C VAL A 219 4.50 3.57 -13.41
N GLU A 220 5.61 3.22 -14.08
CA GLU A 220 5.99 1.86 -14.44
C GLU A 220 6.20 1.02 -13.18
N LYS A 221 7.00 1.52 -12.24
CA LYS A 221 7.27 0.86 -10.95
C LYS A 221 5.98 0.70 -10.13
N ILE A 222 5.13 1.74 -10.07
CA ILE A 222 3.83 1.67 -9.38
C ILE A 222 2.93 0.61 -10.03
N SER A 223 2.82 0.62 -11.36
CA SER A 223 2.02 -0.35 -12.12
C SER A 223 2.49 -1.77 -11.84
N HIS A 224 3.80 -2.00 -11.83
CA HIS A 224 4.39 -3.29 -11.47
C HIS A 224 4.07 -3.69 -10.02
N THR A 225 4.28 -2.81 -9.04
CA THR A 225 3.99 -3.08 -7.63
C THR A 225 2.54 -3.40 -7.38
N LEU A 226 1.62 -2.65 -8.01
CA LEU A 226 0.19 -2.90 -7.90
C LEU A 226 -0.27 -4.08 -8.75
N ASN A 227 0.56 -4.64 -9.65
CA ASN A 227 0.13 -5.63 -10.63
C ASN A 227 -1.03 -5.12 -11.50
N TYR A 228 -0.86 -3.93 -12.08
CA TYR A 228 -1.74 -3.33 -13.08
C TYR A 228 -1.05 -3.28 -14.46
N PRO A 229 -1.82 -3.27 -15.57
CA PRO A 229 -1.24 -3.20 -16.89
C PRO A 229 -0.55 -1.84 -17.10
N LEU A 230 0.64 -1.89 -17.70
CA LEU A 230 1.38 -0.67 -18.02
C LEU A 230 0.82 -0.02 -19.29
N ILE A 231 0.02 1.04 -19.10
CA ILE A 231 -0.61 1.80 -20.20
C ILE A 231 0.00 3.18 -20.42
N LEU A 232 0.76 3.67 -19.45
CA LEU A 232 1.36 4.99 -19.41
C LEU A 232 2.74 4.90 -18.75
N SER A 233 3.74 5.48 -19.39
CA SER A 233 5.10 5.65 -18.87
C SER A 233 5.28 7.12 -18.52
N ALA A 234 5.61 7.43 -17.26
CA ALA A 234 5.76 8.82 -16.83
C ALA A 234 6.40 8.93 -15.44
N PRO A 235 7.12 10.03 -15.17
CA PRO A 235 7.35 10.48 -13.80
C PRO A 235 6.05 11.08 -13.24
N LEU A 236 5.62 10.66 -12.07
CA LEU A 236 4.45 11.19 -11.35
C LEU A 236 4.92 12.09 -10.21
N SER A 237 4.43 13.33 -10.19
CA SER A 237 4.57 14.25 -9.06
C SER A 237 3.21 14.71 -8.59
N GLY A 238 2.99 14.91 -7.29
CA GLY A 238 1.67 15.27 -6.79
C GLY A 238 1.52 15.27 -5.29
N LYS A 239 0.27 15.37 -4.85
CA LYS A 239 -0.13 15.30 -3.44
C LYS A 239 -1.19 14.24 -3.25
N LEU A 240 -0.99 13.38 -2.25
CA LEU A 240 -1.96 12.38 -1.81
C LEU A 240 -2.42 12.75 -0.40
N ASN A 241 -3.73 12.83 -0.19
CA ASN A 241 -4.32 12.88 1.14
C ASN A 241 -5.25 11.68 1.31
N TYR A 242 -5.15 10.95 2.42
CA TYR A 242 -5.94 9.75 2.66
C TYR A 242 -6.27 9.59 4.14
N ASN A 243 -7.48 9.12 4.45
CA ASN A 243 -7.92 8.82 5.80
C ASN A 243 -8.07 7.30 5.96
N LEU A 244 -7.30 6.72 6.89
CA LEU A 244 -7.24 5.29 7.15
C LEU A 244 -8.57 4.73 7.70
N LYS A 245 -9.31 5.52 8.49
CA LYS A 245 -10.58 5.13 9.10
C LYS A 245 -11.73 5.14 8.09
N THR A 246 -11.91 6.25 7.37
CA THR A 246 -12.98 6.34 6.35
C THR A 246 -12.64 5.60 5.06
N LYS A 247 -11.35 5.29 4.86
CA LYS A 247 -10.79 4.68 3.64
C LYS A 247 -11.06 5.56 2.40
N GLN A 248 -10.97 6.88 2.59
CA GLN A 248 -11.20 7.88 1.55
C GLN A 248 -9.97 8.75 1.35
N GLY A 249 -9.77 9.25 0.13
CA GLY A 249 -8.66 10.14 -0.17
C GLY A 249 -8.77 10.86 -1.50
N ARG A 250 -7.76 11.67 -1.77
CA ARG A 250 -7.62 12.44 -3.00
C ARG A 250 -6.15 12.46 -3.42
N LEU A 251 -5.92 12.14 -4.69
CA LEU A 251 -4.65 12.31 -5.38
C LEU A 251 -4.82 13.42 -6.42
N ASP A 252 -3.94 14.40 -6.36
CA ASP A 252 -3.77 15.41 -7.40
C ASP A 252 -2.35 15.29 -7.93
N SER A 253 -2.20 14.99 -9.22
CA SER A 253 -0.88 14.69 -9.79
C SER A 253 -0.70 15.20 -11.21
N ASP A 254 0.55 15.53 -11.50
CA ASP A 254 1.10 15.87 -12.80
C ASP A 254 2.08 14.78 -13.26
N LEU A 255 2.01 14.48 -14.55
CA LEU A 255 2.77 13.44 -15.23
C LEU A 255 3.50 14.03 -16.44
N THR A 256 4.10 15.22 -16.30
CA THR A 256 4.82 15.90 -17.38
C THR A 256 5.85 14.98 -18.03
N GLY A 257 5.78 14.89 -19.36
CA GLY A 257 6.64 14.00 -20.14
C GLY A 257 6.08 12.59 -20.32
N ALA A 258 4.80 12.37 -19.96
CA ALA A 258 4.17 11.08 -20.14
C ALA A 258 4.20 10.57 -21.59
N ARG A 259 4.30 9.25 -21.73
CA ARG A 259 4.26 8.51 -23.00
C ARG A 259 3.23 7.40 -22.88
N VAL A 260 2.33 7.32 -23.86
CA VAL A 260 1.34 6.25 -23.88
C VAL A 260 1.99 4.97 -24.42
N ILE A 261 1.75 3.86 -23.73
CA ILE A 261 2.25 2.54 -24.13
C ILE A 261 1.25 1.87 -25.05
N LYS A 262 1.75 1.06 -25.99
CA LYS A 262 0.94 0.32 -26.95
C LYS A 262 -0.15 -0.48 -26.24
N ASN A 263 -1.39 -0.22 -26.62
CA ASN A 263 -2.59 -0.90 -26.14
C ASN A 263 -3.71 -0.83 -27.20
N ARG A 264 -4.84 -1.48 -26.93
CA ARG A 264 -5.98 -1.54 -27.85
C ARG A 264 -6.49 -0.15 -28.28
N LEU A 265 -6.50 0.85 -27.40
CA LEU A 265 -6.90 2.22 -27.76
C LEU A 265 -5.90 2.82 -28.76
N THR A 266 -4.60 2.72 -28.51
CA THR A 266 -3.58 3.25 -29.43
C THR A 266 -3.63 2.58 -30.80
N GLU A 267 -3.91 1.28 -30.87
CA GLU A 267 -4.05 0.54 -32.12
C GLU A 267 -5.28 0.97 -32.91
N LEU A 268 -6.42 1.14 -32.22
CA LEU A 268 -7.64 1.67 -32.83
C LEU A 268 -7.39 3.05 -33.40
N VAL A 269 -6.85 3.97 -32.60
CA VAL A 269 -6.53 5.33 -33.05
C VAL A 269 -5.62 5.30 -34.28
N LYS A 270 -4.54 4.52 -34.27
CA LYS A 270 -3.63 4.38 -35.42
C LYS A 270 -4.36 3.90 -36.69
N LYS A 271 -5.26 2.92 -36.58
CA LYS A 271 -6.07 2.45 -37.73
C LYS A 271 -7.01 3.53 -38.27
N PHE A 272 -7.61 4.33 -37.39
CA PHE A 272 -8.58 5.35 -37.80
C PHE A 272 -7.94 6.65 -38.27
N THR A 273 -6.87 7.13 -37.64
CA THR A 273 -6.31 8.45 -37.94
C THR A 273 -5.02 8.37 -38.74
N GLY A 274 -4.34 7.22 -38.72
CA GLY A 274 -2.96 7.06 -39.20
C GLY A 274 -1.90 7.45 -38.15
N THR A 275 -2.32 8.01 -37.01
CA THR A 275 -1.42 8.58 -36.00
C THR A 275 -1.06 7.54 -34.95
N ASP A 276 0.24 7.36 -34.72
CA ASP A 276 0.76 6.48 -33.68
C ASP A 276 0.94 7.24 -32.37
N LEU A 277 -0.02 7.10 -31.45
CA LEU A 277 0.00 7.76 -30.13
C LEU A 277 1.21 7.40 -29.27
N THR A 278 1.87 6.26 -29.55
CA THR A 278 3.02 5.79 -28.75
C THR A 278 4.30 6.56 -29.04
N ARG A 279 4.34 7.34 -30.14
CA ARG A 279 5.49 8.16 -30.54
C ARG A 279 5.46 9.58 -29.95
N GLU A 280 4.42 9.90 -29.21
CA GLU A 280 4.15 11.24 -28.72
C GLU A 280 4.60 11.41 -27.27
N VAL A 281 5.02 12.63 -26.93
CA VAL A 281 5.38 13.03 -25.56
C VAL A 281 4.37 14.07 -25.10
N TYR A 282 3.70 13.77 -23.99
CA TYR A 282 2.64 14.60 -23.43
C TYR A 282 3.22 15.53 -22.37
N THR A 283 3.36 16.81 -22.73
CA THR A 283 4.00 17.83 -21.90
C THR A 283 3.07 18.45 -20.86
N GLN A 284 1.75 18.26 -20.98
CA GLN A 284 0.77 18.66 -19.97
C GLN A 284 -0.10 17.45 -19.66
N THR A 285 0.21 16.74 -18.58
CA THR A 285 -0.52 15.53 -18.20
C THR A 285 -0.93 15.60 -16.75
N THR A 286 -2.22 15.46 -16.47
CA THR A 286 -2.76 15.47 -15.11
C THR A 286 -3.57 14.20 -14.84
N LEU A 287 -3.39 13.64 -13.65
CA LEU A 287 -4.20 12.54 -13.13
C LEU A 287 -4.74 12.96 -11.76
N ASN A 288 -6.05 13.15 -11.69
CA ASN A 288 -6.73 13.46 -10.44
C ASN A 288 -7.63 12.29 -10.07
N ALA A 289 -7.55 11.84 -8.83
CA ALA A 289 -8.33 10.70 -8.35
C ALA A 289 -8.95 10.98 -6.97
N LYS A 290 -10.22 10.59 -6.81
CA LYS A 290 -10.91 10.48 -5.53
C LYS A 290 -11.01 9.00 -5.17
N LEU A 291 -10.40 8.64 -4.06
CA LEU A 291 -10.37 7.29 -3.53
C LEU A 291 -11.51 7.13 -2.52
N ASP A 292 -12.27 6.06 -2.66
CA ASP A 292 -13.25 5.59 -1.69
C ASP A 292 -12.96 4.13 -1.33
N LYS A 293 -13.66 3.61 -0.31
CA LYS A 293 -13.45 2.26 0.24
C LYS A 293 -13.43 1.16 -0.83
N LYS A 294 -14.32 1.22 -1.82
CA LYS A 294 -14.48 0.19 -2.87
C LYS A 294 -14.20 0.70 -4.29
N SER A 295 -14.02 2.00 -4.49
CA SER A 295 -13.89 2.57 -5.83
C SER A 295 -12.88 3.71 -5.89
N ILE A 296 -12.33 3.95 -7.06
CA ILE A 296 -11.51 5.11 -7.38
C ILE A 296 -12.19 5.82 -8.54
N ASN A 297 -12.61 7.06 -8.33
CA ASN A 297 -13.09 7.91 -9.41
C ASN A 297 -11.91 8.76 -9.88
N PHE A 298 -11.64 8.81 -11.18
CA PHE A 298 -10.47 9.52 -11.68
C PHE A 298 -10.72 10.26 -12.99
N LYS A 299 -9.82 11.19 -13.29
CA LYS A 299 -9.77 11.91 -14.56
C LYS A 299 -8.31 12.00 -15.00
N LEU A 300 -8.04 11.60 -16.24
CA LEU A 300 -6.76 11.77 -16.90
C LEU A 300 -6.93 12.77 -18.04
N LEU A 301 -6.03 13.74 -18.12
CA LEU A 301 -5.90 14.62 -19.28
C LEU A 301 -4.43 14.63 -19.68
N ALA A 302 -4.12 14.25 -20.91
CA ALA A 302 -2.78 14.26 -21.47
C ALA A 302 -2.81 15.08 -22.76
N LYS A 303 -2.02 16.16 -22.83
CA LYS A 303 -1.88 17.01 -24.02
C LYS A 303 -0.45 17.02 -24.52
N SER A 304 -0.30 16.84 -25.83
CA SER A 304 0.92 17.09 -26.59
C SER A 304 0.72 18.32 -27.49
N LYS A 305 1.68 18.60 -28.38
CA LYS A 305 1.55 19.67 -29.38
C LYS A 305 0.46 19.40 -30.42
N ARG A 306 0.16 18.12 -30.72
CA ARG A 306 -0.69 17.72 -31.86
C ARG A 306 -1.93 16.92 -31.46
N ASN A 307 -1.98 16.46 -30.21
CA ASN A 307 -3.06 15.61 -29.75
C ASN A 307 -3.38 15.78 -28.27
N GLN A 308 -4.58 15.40 -27.92
CA GLN A 308 -5.08 15.36 -26.56
C GLN A 308 -5.79 14.03 -26.31
N ILE A 309 -5.47 13.39 -25.19
CA ILE A 309 -6.19 12.24 -24.66
C ILE A 309 -6.87 12.67 -23.36
N SER A 310 -8.16 12.39 -23.26
CA SER A 310 -8.95 12.60 -22.04
C SER A 310 -9.63 11.30 -21.63
N ILE A 311 -9.51 10.93 -20.36
CA ILE A 311 -10.29 9.86 -19.73
C ILE A 311 -11.11 10.52 -18.61
N TYR A 312 -12.43 10.40 -18.70
CA TYR A 312 -13.38 11.09 -17.83
C TYR A 312 -14.57 10.20 -17.47
N ASP A 313 -15.43 10.66 -16.56
CA ASP A 313 -16.51 9.86 -15.97
C ASP A 313 -16.04 8.47 -15.51
N SER A 314 -14.82 8.42 -14.96
CA SER A 314 -14.10 7.16 -14.78
C SER A 314 -14.24 6.63 -13.38
N LYS A 315 -14.57 5.35 -13.26
CA LYS A 315 -14.71 4.62 -12.00
C LYS A 315 -14.02 3.26 -12.11
N LEU A 316 -13.04 3.03 -11.24
CA LEU A 316 -12.40 1.74 -11.02
C LEU A 316 -12.99 1.10 -9.77
N ASN A 317 -13.59 -0.08 -9.90
CA ASN A 317 -14.02 -0.91 -8.78
C ASN A 317 -12.82 -1.73 -8.28
N ARG A 318 -12.37 -1.46 -7.05
CA ARG A 318 -11.19 -2.07 -6.43
C ARG A 318 -11.39 -3.53 -6.04
N VAL A 319 -12.64 -3.95 -5.85
CA VAL A 319 -12.99 -5.32 -5.43
C VAL A 319 -13.11 -6.22 -6.65
N LYS A 320 -13.86 -5.77 -7.68
CA LYS A 320 -14.04 -6.53 -8.92
C LYS A 320 -12.85 -6.38 -9.88
N ASN A 321 -11.93 -5.46 -9.63
CA ASN A 321 -10.87 -5.08 -10.56
C ASN A 321 -11.39 -4.61 -11.93
N HIS A 322 -12.57 -3.97 -11.95
CA HIS A 322 -13.27 -3.55 -13.17
C HIS A 322 -13.25 -2.03 -13.35
N ILE A 323 -12.98 -1.58 -14.56
CA ILE A 323 -13.03 -0.17 -14.96
C ILE A 323 -14.33 0.11 -15.74
N ASN A 324 -14.89 1.30 -15.54
CA ASN A 324 -15.88 1.91 -16.42
C ASN A 324 -15.47 3.38 -16.62
N ALA A 325 -15.18 3.77 -17.84
CA ALA A 325 -14.74 5.13 -18.18
C ALA A 325 -15.19 5.53 -19.58
N LYS A 326 -15.25 6.84 -19.82
CA LYS A 326 -15.34 7.41 -21.16
C LYS A 326 -13.98 7.96 -21.55
N TYR A 327 -13.68 7.93 -22.84
CA TYR A 327 -12.46 8.56 -23.36
C TYR A 327 -12.76 9.45 -24.56
N ARG A 328 -11.85 10.38 -24.80
CA ARG A 328 -11.77 11.23 -26.00
C ARG A 328 -10.32 11.33 -26.45
N VAL A 329 -10.11 11.25 -27.74
CA VAL A 329 -8.82 11.45 -28.39
C VAL A 329 -9.01 12.47 -29.50
N ASP A 330 -8.43 13.66 -29.33
CA ASP A 330 -8.45 14.76 -30.30
C ASP A 330 -7.09 14.79 -31.01
N ILE A 331 -7.06 14.64 -32.34
CA ILE A 331 -5.84 14.63 -33.17
C ILE A 331 -6.11 15.34 -34.48
N ASP A 332 -5.41 16.43 -34.78
CA ASP A 332 -5.49 17.15 -36.06
C ASP A 332 -6.93 17.41 -36.55
N GLY A 333 -7.81 17.87 -35.64
CA GLY A 333 -9.24 18.12 -35.93
C GLY A 333 -10.13 16.87 -36.03
N LYS A 334 -9.56 15.67 -35.85
CA LYS A 334 -10.31 14.39 -35.75
C LYS A 334 -10.58 14.09 -34.27
N ASP A 335 -11.82 13.76 -33.97
CA ASP A 335 -12.27 13.44 -32.62
C ASP A 335 -12.75 11.97 -32.57
N ILE A 336 -12.15 11.18 -31.69
CA ILE A 336 -12.52 9.79 -31.44
C ILE A 336 -12.98 9.68 -29.98
N LYS A 337 -14.21 9.21 -29.78
CA LYS A 337 -14.79 8.99 -28.44
C LYS A 337 -15.16 7.53 -28.27
N GLY A 338 -15.36 7.14 -27.03
CA GLY A 338 -15.80 5.79 -26.72
C GLY A 338 -15.79 5.48 -25.24
N LYS A 339 -15.90 4.20 -24.94
CA LYS A 339 -15.99 3.69 -23.56
C LYS A 339 -14.97 2.61 -23.31
N ILE A 340 -14.46 2.57 -22.09
CA ILE A 340 -13.59 1.52 -21.55
C ILE A 340 -14.39 0.80 -20.46
N LYS A 341 -14.64 -0.49 -20.62
CA LYS A 341 -15.44 -1.29 -19.68
C LYS A 341 -14.88 -2.69 -19.47
N GLY A 342 -15.02 -3.23 -18.27
CA GLY A 342 -14.68 -4.62 -17.94
C GLY A 342 -13.46 -4.72 -17.03
N ASP A 343 -12.80 -5.88 -17.05
CA ASP A 343 -11.56 -6.11 -16.28
C ASP A 343 -10.48 -5.09 -16.69
N ILE A 344 -9.79 -4.50 -15.72
CA ILE A 344 -8.77 -3.48 -16.00
C ILE A 344 -7.56 -4.03 -16.75
N ASN A 345 -7.24 -5.32 -16.62
CA ASN A 345 -6.12 -5.97 -17.30
C ASN A 345 -6.42 -6.21 -18.79
N SER A 346 -7.69 -6.38 -19.13
CA SER A 346 -8.15 -6.64 -20.51
C SER A 346 -9.51 -5.98 -20.79
N PRO A 347 -9.60 -4.64 -20.74
CA PRO A 347 -10.88 -3.97 -20.86
C PRO A 347 -11.40 -4.02 -22.30
N LYS A 348 -12.72 -4.10 -22.45
CA LYS A 348 -13.40 -3.83 -23.72
C LYS A 348 -13.33 -2.33 -23.99
N ILE A 349 -12.81 -1.98 -25.16
CA ILE A 349 -12.76 -0.60 -25.66
C ILE A 349 -13.69 -0.51 -26.85
N THR A 350 -14.74 0.31 -26.72
CA THR A 350 -15.69 0.62 -27.79
C THR A 350 -15.41 2.01 -28.33
N ILE A 351 -15.83 2.25 -29.57
CA ILE A 351 -15.72 3.56 -30.22
C ILE A 351 -17.13 4.06 -30.50
N ASP A 352 -17.48 5.19 -29.92
CA ASP A 352 -18.72 5.86 -30.28
C ASP A 352 -18.57 6.45 -31.70
N SER A 353 -19.60 6.30 -32.53
CA SER A 353 -19.60 6.70 -33.95
C SER A 353 -19.41 8.23 -34.15
N SER A 354 -18.17 8.72 -34.08
CA SER A 354 -17.85 10.12 -34.37
C SER A 354 -18.03 10.42 -35.86
N LYS A 355 -18.33 11.67 -36.24
CA LYS A 355 -18.55 12.07 -37.65
C LYS A 355 -17.43 11.61 -38.60
N PHE A 356 -16.17 11.64 -38.13
CA PHE A 356 -15.03 11.17 -38.90
C PHE A 356 -15.05 9.64 -39.11
N ILE A 357 -15.38 8.89 -38.06
CA ILE A 357 -15.49 7.43 -38.10
C ILE A 357 -16.68 7.01 -38.95
N GLU A 358 -17.82 7.69 -38.82
CA GLU A 358 -18.98 7.47 -39.69
C GLU A 358 -18.62 7.64 -41.17
N LYS A 359 -17.83 8.66 -41.54
CA LYS A 359 -17.37 8.86 -42.92
C LYS A 359 -16.50 7.69 -43.41
N LYS A 360 -15.58 7.20 -42.58
CA LYS A 360 -14.75 6.02 -42.91
C LYS A 360 -15.57 4.74 -43.02
N VAL A 361 -16.50 4.52 -42.08
CA VAL A 361 -17.40 3.36 -42.08
C VAL A 361 -18.30 3.38 -43.32
N LYS A 362 -18.88 4.53 -43.66
CA LYS A 362 -19.63 4.73 -44.91
C LYS A 362 -18.80 4.38 -46.13
N SER A 363 -17.56 4.87 -46.24
CA SER A 363 -16.70 4.54 -47.39
C SER A 363 -16.40 3.05 -47.55
N VAL A 364 -16.35 2.30 -46.45
CA VAL A 364 -16.18 0.84 -46.48
C VAL A 364 -17.48 0.17 -46.93
N ILE A 365 -18.62 0.62 -46.40
CA ILE A 365 -19.93 0.15 -46.82
C ILE A 365 -20.12 0.39 -48.31
N ASP A 366 -19.84 1.61 -48.79
CA ASP A 366 -19.97 2.03 -50.19
C ASP A 366 -19.14 1.15 -51.15
N LYS A 367 -17.99 0.68 -50.69
CA LYS A 367 -17.09 -0.20 -51.47
C LYS A 367 -17.58 -1.65 -51.58
N TYR A 368 -18.47 -2.10 -50.70
CA TYR A 368 -18.83 -3.52 -50.54
C TYR A 368 -20.35 -3.76 -50.46
N ILE A 369 -21.16 -2.84 -50.99
CA ILE A 369 -22.62 -2.76 -50.82
C ILE A 369 -23.40 -4.07 -51.14
N ASP A 370 -22.92 -4.90 -52.07
CA ASP A 370 -23.68 -6.08 -52.52
C ASP A 370 -23.85 -7.18 -51.46
N LYS A 371 -25.00 -7.88 -51.51
CA LYS A 371 -25.34 -9.03 -50.62
C LYS A 371 -24.22 -10.07 -50.51
N LYS A 372 -23.40 -10.23 -51.56
CA LYS A 372 -22.26 -11.15 -51.63
C LYS A 372 -21.08 -10.75 -50.71
N HIS A 373 -21.11 -9.55 -50.12
CA HIS A 373 -20.03 -9.00 -49.31
C HIS A 373 -20.45 -8.62 -47.88
N GLN A 374 -21.66 -8.95 -47.42
CA GLN A 374 -22.10 -8.65 -46.05
C GLN A 374 -21.20 -9.25 -44.96
N GLU A 375 -20.74 -10.49 -45.14
CA GLU A 375 -19.77 -11.11 -44.22
C GLU A 375 -18.40 -10.43 -44.27
N LYS A 376 -17.99 -9.91 -45.45
CA LYS A 376 -16.79 -9.07 -45.60
C LYS A 376 -16.97 -7.71 -44.91
N ILE A 377 -18.16 -7.11 -44.96
CA ILE A 377 -18.47 -5.87 -44.23
C ILE A 377 -18.44 -6.14 -42.72
N LYS A 378 -19.15 -7.16 -42.21
CA LYS A 378 -19.18 -7.50 -40.78
C LYS A 378 -17.79 -7.77 -40.22
N SER A 379 -16.97 -8.55 -40.92
CA SER A 379 -15.59 -8.83 -40.52
C SER A 379 -14.73 -7.55 -40.50
N ARG A 380 -14.80 -6.69 -41.52
CA ARG A 380 -14.08 -5.41 -41.54
C ARG A 380 -14.57 -4.43 -40.47
N LEU A 381 -15.87 -4.39 -40.19
CA LEU A 381 -16.44 -3.56 -39.13
C LEU A 381 -16.05 -4.03 -37.72
N LYS A 382 -15.77 -5.34 -37.55
CA LYS A 382 -15.20 -5.87 -36.31
C LYS A 382 -13.78 -5.34 -36.05
N ASP A 383 -13.00 -5.09 -37.10
CA ASP A 383 -11.63 -4.52 -36.98
C ASP A 383 -11.62 -3.09 -36.42
N PHE A 384 -12.75 -2.41 -36.52
CA PHE A 384 -12.98 -1.04 -36.05
C PHE A 384 -13.43 -0.96 -34.58
N GLY A 385 -13.59 -2.10 -33.88
CA GLY A 385 -13.94 -2.11 -32.46
C GLY A 385 -15.37 -1.64 -32.15
N LEU A 386 -16.23 -1.55 -33.18
CA LEU A 386 -17.66 -1.31 -33.04
C LEU A 386 -18.32 -2.50 -32.34
N ASP A 387 -19.26 -2.22 -31.44
CA ASP A 387 -20.07 -3.28 -30.84
C ASP A 387 -21.15 -3.80 -31.80
N GLU A 388 -21.87 -4.86 -31.41
CA GLU A 388 -22.88 -5.48 -32.27
C GLU A 388 -23.97 -4.51 -32.70
N GLU A 389 -24.48 -3.72 -31.75
CA GLU A 389 -25.54 -2.77 -32.01
C GLU A 389 -25.10 -1.67 -32.98
N GLU A 390 -23.86 -1.17 -32.83
CA GLU A 390 -23.27 -0.18 -33.74
C GLU A 390 -23.02 -0.76 -35.14
N ARG A 391 -22.56 -2.02 -35.24
CA ARG A 391 -22.39 -2.70 -36.53
C ARG A 391 -23.72 -2.93 -37.23
N ASP A 392 -24.74 -3.35 -36.49
CA ASP A 392 -26.06 -3.59 -37.06
C ASP A 392 -26.72 -2.28 -37.50
N LYS A 393 -26.56 -1.20 -36.75
CA LYS A 393 -26.96 0.16 -37.19
C LYS A 393 -26.25 0.59 -38.46
N ALA A 394 -24.95 0.34 -38.57
CA ALA A 394 -24.17 0.68 -39.76
C ALA A 394 -24.62 -0.15 -40.99
N ILE A 395 -24.88 -1.44 -40.81
CA ILE A 395 -25.36 -2.35 -41.87
C ILE A 395 -26.81 -2.00 -42.27
N ASN A 396 -27.68 -1.66 -41.32
CA ASN A 396 -29.06 -1.28 -41.62
C ASN A 396 -29.11 0.05 -42.37
N LYS A 397 -28.28 1.05 -42.03
CA LYS A 397 -28.11 2.27 -42.86
C LYS A 397 -27.69 1.94 -44.30
N ALA A 398 -26.84 0.92 -44.51
CA ALA A 398 -26.47 0.47 -45.86
C ALA A 398 -27.66 -0.14 -46.62
N LYS A 399 -28.49 -0.92 -45.92
CA LYS A 399 -29.69 -1.54 -46.48
C LYS A 399 -30.77 -0.51 -46.82
N ASP A 400 -30.95 0.51 -45.99
CA ASP A 400 -31.92 1.58 -46.25
C ASP A 400 -31.50 2.44 -47.44
N PHE A 401 -30.19 2.67 -47.63
CA PHE A 401 -29.65 3.32 -48.83
C PHE A 401 -29.91 2.51 -50.10
N LEU A 402 -29.74 1.18 -50.04
CA LEU A 402 -30.05 0.26 -51.14
C LEU A 402 -31.55 0.20 -51.51
N LYS A 403 -32.44 0.37 -50.53
CA LYS A 403 -33.89 0.42 -50.76
C LYS A 403 -34.35 1.71 -51.46
N GLY A 404 -33.52 2.75 -51.51
CA GLY A 404 -33.80 3.97 -52.29
C GLY A 404 -33.42 3.88 -53.77
N PHE A 405 -32.81 2.76 -54.20
CA PHE A 405 -32.35 2.52 -55.58
C PHE A 405 -33.06 1.33 -56.26
N LEU A 406 -34.01 0.69 -55.57
CA LEU A 406 -35.01 -0.22 -56.13
C LEU A 406 -36.36 0.49 -56.09
#